data_AF-A0A4U9EXN7-F1
#
_entry.id   AF-A0A4U9EXN7-F1
#
_cell.length_a   1.000
_cell.length_b   1.000
_cell.length_c   1.000
_cell.angle_alpha   90.00
_cell.angle_beta   90.00
_cell.angle_gamma   90.00
#
_symmetry.space_group_name_H-M   'P 1'
#
loop_
_entity.id
_entity.type
_entity.pdbx_description
1 polymer ?
#
loop_
_entity_poly.entity_id
_entity_poly.type
_entity_poly.pdbx_seq_one_letter_code
_entity_poly.pdbx_strand_id
1 'polypeptide(L)'
;MAAVTPMVNLDPQTHPIDDGNMGIRNLRDQVNSIQNLPRTGYPIVLVPGFSGWGRPLLGTVNYFGGFEDLALGLSTMGYVVIVEWSWVKSHSTIRCRRSLWANSGSGFDLPGAPATLIPVQFGLNHPAFNPANPALLNNAQTWQAVVYNPPAAAAHLPPTWTWSATNKVHFICHSQGGTTIRYLIELLRGLNGDFVAINAGNRQDWVKRQYLTLERNVLLPNLSPLQDFVTSCSFESRPNRVYDLHLDHWGFSRNPGEFYSQMRARIAGDVTLWWNGGNHGLEDNSLQGAAALNAYAPSPATYYFTMSFCATVPFPNETLTAAEVNGLLALLPIVRTFNIGGIFGGILAPTLRTAIRFGAPGAREFLTWMTNVANNHLGNLGYFAQIPPPGLQIPRPDVLPLLSFPAYAMGGLNTPPPGILGMTADQLQPNDGIVNTISMDGPVAGPISDGTNFATQLQIAIGAGDMQLVRGQYWHLHSNSTIDHADQICVFTNPATVSFYPL
;
A
#
# COMPACT_ATOMS: atom_id res chain seq x y z
N MET A 1 9.78 28.26 22.35
CA MET A 1 9.46 26.93 21.79
C MET A 1 7.95 26.83 21.72
N ALA A 2 7.38 26.36 20.61
CA ALA A 2 5.97 25.94 20.63
C ALA A 2 5.87 24.67 21.48
N ALA A 3 4.81 24.52 22.27
CA ALA A 3 4.55 23.26 22.95
C ALA A 3 4.10 22.24 21.91
N VAL A 4 4.86 21.14 21.75
CA VAL A 4 4.40 19.99 20.98
C VAL A 4 3.37 19.27 21.84
N THR A 5 2.08 19.46 21.51
CA THR A 5 0.99 18.69 22.13
C THR A 5 1.13 17.24 21.67
N PRO A 6 1.30 16.25 22.57
CA PRO A 6 1.32 14.85 22.17
C PRO A 6 -0.03 14.43 21.56
N MET A 7 -0.03 13.49 20.61
CA MET A 7 -1.29 12.97 20.01
C MET A 7 -2.28 12.42 21.05
N VAL A 8 -1.79 12.05 22.24
CA VAL A 8 -2.57 11.60 23.42
C VAL A 8 -3.66 12.59 23.86
N ASN A 9 -3.60 13.85 23.42
CA ASN A 9 -4.51 14.93 23.86
C ASN A 9 -5.58 15.34 22.82
N LEU A 10 -5.75 14.57 21.75
CA LEU A 10 -6.77 14.80 20.71
C LEU A 10 -7.88 13.74 20.83
N ASP A 11 -9.08 14.15 21.24
CA ASP A 11 -10.25 13.27 21.32
C ASP A 11 -10.84 13.05 19.91
N PRO A 12 -10.83 11.80 19.36
CA PRO A 12 -11.36 11.49 18.04
C PRO A 12 -12.80 11.95 17.82
N GLN A 13 -13.61 12.06 18.88
CA GLN A 13 -15.01 12.50 18.79
C GLN A 13 -15.14 14.00 18.53
N THR A 14 -14.13 14.80 18.84
CA THR A 14 -14.16 16.28 18.77
C THR A 14 -13.69 16.88 17.44
N HIS A 15 -13.03 16.12 16.57
CA HIS A 15 -12.44 16.67 15.35
C HIS A 15 -13.50 17.26 14.40
N PRO A 16 -13.23 18.43 13.78
CA PRO A 16 -14.10 19.04 12.78
C PRO A 16 -14.52 18.07 11.67
N ILE A 17 -15.78 18.18 11.29
CA ILE A 17 -16.43 17.26 10.35
C ILE A 17 -16.49 17.91 8.96
N ASP A 18 -15.46 17.67 8.14
CA ASP A 18 -15.42 18.08 6.72
C ASP A 18 -16.37 17.21 5.88
N ASP A 19 -16.96 17.75 4.80
CA ASP A 19 -17.82 17.00 3.88
C ASP A 19 -17.04 15.97 3.05
N GLY A 20 -15.74 16.20 2.82
CA GLY A 20 -14.84 15.18 2.29
C GLY A 20 -14.58 14.00 3.24
N ASN A 21 -14.93 14.11 4.53
CA ASN A 21 -14.55 13.13 5.56
C ASN A 21 -15.62 12.08 5.90
N MET A 22 -16.53 11.76 4.96
CA MET A 22 -17.63 10.79 5.15
C MET A 22 -17.19 9.47 5.81
N GLY A 23 -16.09 8.85 5.37
CA GLY A 23 -15.53 7.65 5.98
C GLY A 23 -15.29 7.77 7.50
N ILE A 24 -14.72 8.89 7.94
CA ILE A 24 -14.41 9.17 9.35
C ILE A 24 -15.69 9.53 10.13
N ARG A 25 -16.62 10.29 9.54
CA ARG A 25 -17.95 10.56 10.13
C ARG A 25 -18.64 9.25 10.50
N ASN A 26 -18.80 8.39 9.50
CA ASN A 26 -19.50 7.12 9.62
C ASN A 26 -18.83 6.20 10.65
N LEU A 27 -17.49 6.12 10.67
CA LEU A 27 -16.77 5.38 11.70
C LEU A 27 -17.07 5.89 13.12
N ARG A 28 -17.01 7.21 13.35
CA ARG A 28 -17.32 7.85 14.63
C ARG A 28 -18.76 7.53 15.06
N ASP A 29 -19.72 7.63 14.14
CA ASP A 29 -21.14 7.41 14.42
C ASP A 29 -21.46 5.93 14.70
N GLN A 30 -20.82 4.98 13.99
CA GLN A 30 -20.95 3.56 14.31
C GLN A 30 -20.33 3.23 15.68
N VAL A 31 -19.13 3.74 15.98
CA VAL A 31 -18.46 3.54 17.28
C VAL A 31 -19.30 4.10 18.42
N ASN A 32 -19.81 5.33 18.29
CA ASN A 32 -20.70 5.96 19.26
C ASN A 32 -21.99 5.15 19.47
N SER A 33 -22.51 4.51 18.43
CA SER A 33 -23.72 3.67 18.49
C SER A 33 -23.49 2.32 19.17
N ILE A 34 -22.24 1.84 19.27
CA ILE A 34 -21.90 0.54 19.86
C ILE A 34 -21.01 0.63 21.12
N GLN A 35 -20.63 1.83 21.56
CA GLN A 35 -19.66 2.06 22.66
C GLN A 35 -20.02 1.38 24.00
N ASN A 36 -21.31 1.11 24.23
CA ASN A 36 -21.82 0.44 25.43
C ASN A 36 -21.72 -1.10 25.37
N LEU A 37 -21.28 -1.69 24.26
CA LEU A 37 -21.06 -3.13 24.15
C LEU A 37 -19.76 -3.55 24.86
N PRO A 38 -19.68 -4.75 25.44
CA PRO A 38 -18.49 -5.22 26.14
C PRO A 38 -17.29 -5.36 25.19
N ARG A 39 -16.16 -4.74 25.57
CA ARG A 39 -14.88 -4.90 24.85
C ARG A 39 -14.43 -6.38 24.89
N THR A 40 -13.95 -6.88 23.76
CA THR A 40 -13.53 -8.29 23.61
C THR A 40 -12.17 -8.63 24.24
N GLY A 41 -11.33 -7.63 24.52
CA GLY A 41 -9.97 -7.82 25.06
C GLY A 41 -8.97 -8.46 24.09
N TYR A 42 -9.36 -8.71 22.84
CA TYR A 42 -8.48 -9.29 21.82
C TYR A 42 -7.42 -8.26 21.36
N PRO A 43 -6.14 -8.66 21.17
CA PRO A 43 -5.10 -7.79 20.66
C PRO A 43 -5.41 -7.19 19.29
N ILE A 44 -4.89 -6.01 19.03
CA ILE A 44 -4.81 -5.40 17.70
C ILE A 44 -3.51 -5.87 17.05
N VAL A 45 -3.56 -6.34 15.81
CA VAL A 45 -2.38 -6.60 14.97
C VAL A 45 -2.33 -5.56 13.87
N LEU A 46 -1.27 -4.73 13.86
CA LEU A 46 -1.01 -3.74 12.83
C LEU A 46 -0.22 -4.40 11.67
N VAL A 47 -0.76 -4.34 10.47
CA VAL A 47 -0.21 -5.03 9.29
C VAL A 47 0.12 -4.01 8.18
N PRO A 48 1.42 -3.74 7.93
CA PRO A 48 1.83 -2.78 6.91
C PRO A 48 1.70 -3.37 5.51
N GLY A 49 1.61 -2.50 4.50
CA GLY A 49 1.39 -2.90 3.11
C GLY A 49 2.58 -2.72 2.18
N PHE A 50 2.31 -2.19 0.99
CA PHE A 50 3.35 -2.04 -0.01
C PHE A 50 4.42 -1.05 0.50
N SER A 51 5.69 -1.34 0.22
CA SER A 51 6.84 -0.60 0.76
C SER A 51 6.86 -0.42 2.29
N GLY A 52 6.22 -1.31 3.06
CA GLY A 52 6.26 -1.29 4.52
C GLY A 52 7.67 -1.48 5.12
N TRP A 53 7.82 -1.05 6.37
CA TRP A 53 9.01 -1.27 7.20
C TRP A 53 8.63 -1.57 8.66
N GLY A 54 9.39 -2.44 9.32
CA GLY A 54 9.12 -2.86 10.71
C GLY A 54 9.87 -2.08 11.79
N ARG A 55 11.16 -1.76 11.57
CA ARG A 55 11.92 -0.81 12.41
C ARG A 55 11.72 0.61 11.90
N PRO A 56 11.75 1.64 12.77
CA PRO A 56 11.71 3.04 12.34
C PRO A 56 12.76 3.32 11.26
N LEU A 57 12.31 3.79 10.09
CA LEU A 57 13.18 4.18 8.98
C LEU A 57 14.10 5.32 9.45
N LEU A 58 15.40 5.20 9.14
CA LEU A 58 16.47 6.06 9.67
C LEU A 58 16.53 6.16 11.21
N GLY A 59 15.87 5.25 11.93
CA GLY A 59 15.78 5.24 13.38
C GLY A 59 14.71 6.17 13.97
N THR A 60 13.92 6.88 13.14
CA THR A 60 12.97 7.90 13.62
C THR A 60 11.58 7.87 12.98
N VAL A 61 11.38 7.24 11.82
CA VAL A 61 10.09 7.24 11.13
C VAL A 61 9.42 5.86 11.21
N ASN A 62 8.44 5.69 12.08
CA ASN A 62 7.54 4.54 12.12
C ASN A 62 6.69 4.42 10.85
N TYR A 63 6.28 3.20 10.49
CA TYR A 63 5.30 3.01 9.43
C TYR A 63 3.90 3.42 9.92
N PHE A 64 3.51 3.01 11.13
CA PHE A 64 2.27 3.45 11.77
C PHE A 64 2.58 4.58 12.77
N GLY A 65 2.34 5.82 12.37
CA GLY A 65 2.55 7.03 13.19
C GLY A 65 3.57 8.03 12.65
N GLY A 66 4.36 7.69 11.63
CA GLY A 66 5.39 8.58 11.08
C GLY A 66 6.44 8.94 12.13
N PHE A 67 6.54 10.20 12.54
CA PHE A 67 7.45 10.61 13.63
C PHE A 67 6.92 10.27 15.03
N GLU A 68 5.62 9.94 15.14
CA GLU A 68 4.98 9.44 16.36
C GLU A 68 4.92 7.89 16.33
N ASP A 69 4.46 7.27 17.42
CA ASP A 69 4.28 5.82 17.52
C ASP A 69 2.81 5.48 17.83
N LEU A 70 2.07 4.99 16.82
CA LEU A 70 0.67 4.58 17.00
C LEU A 70 0.54 3.39 17.95
N ALA A 71 1.47 2.43 17.91
CA ALA A 71 1.36 1.21 18.70
C ALA A 71 1.58 1.51 20.18
N LEU A 72 2.49 2.44 20.51
CA LEU A 72 2.62 3.03 21.84
C LEU A 72 1.39 3.84 22.23
N GLY A 73 0.85 4.69 21.33
CA GLY A 73 -0.36 5.48 21.59
C GLY A 73 -1.55 4.62 22.00
N LEU A 74 -1.93 3.66 21.15
CA LEU A 74 -2.98 2.67 21.43
C LEU A 74 -2.70 1.86 22.71
N SER A 75 -1.43 1.52 22.98
CA SER A 75 -1.04 0.82 24.20
C SER A 75 -1.28 1.63 25.47
N THR A 76 -0.96 2.93 25.48
CA THR A 76 -1.26 3.80 26.64
C THR A 76 -2.77 3.94 26.89
N MET A 77 -3.60 3.76 25.87
CA MET A 77 -5.08 3.72 25.96
C MET A 77 -5.66 2.36 26.36
N GLY A 78 -4.81 1.38 26.69
CA GLY A 78 -5.21 0.09 27.26
C GLY A 78 -5.37 -1.05 26.26
N TYR A 79 -5.02 -0.86 24.98
CA TYR A 79 -5.07 -1.92 23.98
C TYR A 79 -3.74 -2.69 23.92
N VAL A 80 -3.79 -4.03 23.83
CA VAL A 80 -2.61 -4.79 23.40
C VAL A 80 -2.43 -4.59 21.90
N VAL A 81 -1.25 -4.16 21.47
CA VAL A 81 -0.93 -3.99 20.04
C VAL A 81 0.27 -4.83 19.65
N ILE A 82 0.19 -5.53 18.52
CA ILE A 82 1.27 -6.33 17.94
C ILE A 82 1.60 -5.76 16.55
N VAL A 83 2.87 -5.47 16.29
CA VAL A 83 3.33 -4.89 15.01
C VAL A 83 3.99 -5.97 14.15
N GLU A 84 3.43 -6.20 12.95
CA GLU A 84 3.95 -7.12 11.94
C GLU A 84 4.94 -6.42 11.00
N TRP A 85 6.03 -7.09 10.61
CA TRP A 85 7.14 -6.47 9.87
C TRP A 85 7.10 -6.85 8.38
N SER A 86 6.19 -6.27 7.59
CA SER A 86 6.07 -6.58 6.16
C SER A 86 6.73 -5.54 5.23
N TRP A 87 7.19 -6.02 4.07
CA TRP A 87 7.75 -5.29 2.92
C TRP A 87 7.27 -6.01 1.63
N VAL A 88 7.38 -5.34 0.48
CA VAL A 88 7.05 -5.84 -0.88
C VAL A 88 7.48 -7.29 -1.12
N LYS A 89 6.50 -8.16 -0.96
CA LYS A 89 6.53 -9.59 -1.24
C LYS A 89 5.31 -9.89 -2.09
N SER A 90 5.38 -10.92 -2.92
CA SER A 90 4.15 -11.57 -3.35
C SER A 90 3.43 -12.16 -2.12
N HIS A 91 2.09 -12.22 -2.11
CA HIS A 91 1.33 -12.94 -1.09
C HIS A 91 1.72 -14.42 -1.02
N SER A 92 2.21 -15.00 -2.13
CA SER A 92 2.85 -16.32 -2.16
C SER A 92 4.06 -16.45 -1.20
N THR A 93 4.73 -15.34 -0.96
CA THR A 93 5.92 -15.19 -0.10
C THR A 93 5.53 -14.75 1.32
N ILE A 94 4.23 -14.60 1.60
CA ILE A 94 3.68 -14.36 2.95
C ILE A 94 2.92 -15.61 3.48
N ARG A 95 2.78 -16.69 2.68
CA ARG A 95 2.25 -18.02 3.10
C ARG A 95 2.98 -18.67 4.30
N CYS A 96 4.06 -18.05 4.77
CA CYS A 96 5.26 -18.73 5.26
C CYS A 96 5.70 -18.29 6.67
N ARG A 97 5.12 -17.21 7.19
CA ARG A 97 5.57 -16.58 8.44
C ARG A 97 5.08 -17.36 9.66
N ARG A 98 6.00 -18.10 10.28
CA ARG A 98 5.80 -18.73 11.59
C ARG A 98 5.70 -17.73 12.74
N SER A 99 6.16 -16.48 12.51
CA SER A 99 6.42 -15.41 13.49
C SER A 99 5.28 -15.02 14.43
N LEU A 100 4.03 -15.20 14.02
CA LEU A 100 2.84 -14.95 14.83
C LEU A 100 2.07 -16.24 15.16
N TRP A 101 2.31 -17.33 14.43
CA TRP A 101 1.29 -18.35 14.16
C TRP A 101 1.64 -19.80 14.58
N ALA A 102 2.89 -20.13 14.94
CA ALA A 102 3.21 -21.46 15.45
C ALA A 102 4.45 -21.55 16.35
N ASN A 103 4.23 -21.73 17.66
CA ASN A 103 5.12 -22.39 18.63
C ASN A 103 6.63 -22.36 18.30
N SER A 104 7.25 -21.20 18.41
CA SER A 104 8.67 -21.03 18.72
C SER A 104 8.75 -20.34 20.07
N GLY A 105 9.51 -20.89 21.02
CA GLY A 105 9.49 -20.49 22.44
C GLY A 105 10.11 -19.13 22.78
N SER A 106 10.09 -18.18 21.84
CA SER A 106 10.66 -16.83 21.94
C SER A 106 9.60 -15.73 22.10
N GLY A 107 8.31 -16.05 21.98
CA GLY A 107 7.20 -15.12 22.20
C GLY A 107 7.16 -13.96 21.20
N PHE A 108 7.19 -12.73 21.73
CA PHE A 108 7.23 -11.48 20.98
C PHE A 108 8.43 -10.65 21.43
N ASP A 109 8.98 -9.83 20.53
CA ASP A 109 9.95 -8.80 20.92
C ASP A 109 9.23 -7.65 21.66
N LEU A 110 9.97 -6.88 22.46
CA LEU A 110 9.45 -5.71 23.18
C LEU A 110 9.94 -4.39 22.52
N PRO A 111 9.21 -3.27 22.67
CA PRO A 111 9.63 -1.98 22.12
C PRO A 111 11.01 -1.57 22.66
N GLY A 112 11.92 -1.20 21.76
CA GLY A 112 13.31 -0.85 22.09
C GLY A 112 14.23 -2.03 22.42
N ALA A 113 13.75 -3.27 22.42
CA ALA A 113 14.61 -4.45 22.58
C ALA A 113 15.45 -4.71 21.30
N PRO A 114 16.59 -5.42 21.40
CA PRO A 114 17.30 -5.94 20.24
C PRO A 114 16.39 -6.88 19.43
N ALA A 115 16.21 -6.62 18.14
CA ALA A 115 15.28 -7.37 17.30
C ALA A 115 15.75 -8.80 17.02
N THR A 116 14.84 -9.76 17.18
CA THR A 116 15.10 -11.19 17.00
C THR A 116 14.86 -11.62 15.56
N LEU A 117 15.78 -12.40 14.96
CA LEU A 117 15.56 -13.08 13.68
C LEU A 117 15.06 -14.51 13.92
N ILE A 118 13.96 -14.88 13.26
CA ILE A 118 13.27 -16.16 13.41
C ILE A 118 12.95 -16.81 12.05
N PRO A 119 12.88 -18.16 11.98
CA PRO A 119 12.77 -18.88 10.72
C PRO A 119 11.39 -18.72 10.03
N VAL A 120 11.43 -18.75 8.70
CA VAL A 120 10.27 -18.65 7.79
C VAL A 120 10.21 -19.93 6.96
N GLN A 121 9.05 -20.58 6.90
CA GLN A 121 8.89 -21.87 6.21
C GLN A 121 8.17 -21.65 4.87
N PHE A 122 8.94 -21.51 3.79
CA PHE A 122 8.41 -21.13 2.48
C PHE A 122 7.56 -22.18 1.75
N GLY A 123 7.65 -23.45 2.16
CA GLY A 123 7.14 -24.57 1.40
C GLY A 123 8.06 -24.92 0.22
N LEU A 124 8.00 -26.18 -0.24
CA LEU A 124 8.88 -26.66 -1.33
C LEU A 124 8.45 -26.13 -2.71
N ASN A 125 7.20 -25.68 -2.85
CA ASN A 125 6.63 -25.15 -4.09
C ASN A 125 6.80 -23.61 -4.21
N HIS A 126 7.72 -23.00 -3.44
CA HIS A 126 7.99 -21.56 -3.55
C HIS A 126 8.89 -21.28 -4.78
N PRO A 127 8.63 -20.24 -5.60
CA PRO A 127 9.40 -19.99 -6.82
C PRO A 127 10.91 -19.70 -6.68
N ALA A 128 11.42 -19.46 -5.46
CA ALA A 128 12.86 -19.41 -5.20
C ALA A 128 13.48 -20.78 -4.82
N PHE A 129 12.71 -21.87 -4.83
CA PHE A 129 13.20 -23.20 -4.52
C PHE A 129 14.15 -23.69 -5.62
N ASN A 130 15.45 -23.64 -5.32
CA ASN A 130 16.49 -24.27 -6.14
C ASN A 130 16.79 -25.67 -5.57
N PRO A 131 16.50 -26.78 -6.29
CA PRO A 131 16.80 -28.14 -5.82
C PRO A 131 18.30 -28.38 -5.55
N ALA A 132 19.20 -27.62 -6.20
CA ALA A 132 20.64 -27.68 -5.98
C ALA A 132 21.12 -26.81 -4.80
N ASN A 133 20.26 -25.93 -4.25
CA ASN A 133 20.55 -25.15 -3.04
C ASN A 133 19.28 -24.90 -2.19
N PRO A 134 18.70 -25.95 -1.57
CA PRO A 134 17.52 -25.82 -0.72
C PRO A 134 17.80 -25.04 0.58
N ALA A 135 19.07 -24.82 0.93
CA ALA A 135 19.46 -24.08 2.14
C ALA A 135 19.00 -22.62 2.13
N LEU A 136 18.87 -21.97 0.97
CA LEU A 136 18.39 -20.58 0.86
C LEU A 136 16.95 -20.41 1.38
N LEU A 137 16.07 -21.38 1.12
CA LEU A 137 14.70 -21.37 1.65
C LEU A 137 14.63 -21.94 3.07
N ASN A 138 15.38 -23.01 3.37
CA ASN A 138 15.35 -23.65 4.69
C ASN A 138 15.92 -22.76 5.81
N ASN A 139 16.92 -21.93 5.49
CA ASN A 139 17.54 -20.99 6.42
C ASN A 139 16.91 -19.59 6.36
N ALA A 140 15.78 -19.43 5.68
CA ALA A 140 15.18 -18.12 5.50
C ALA A 140 14.65 -17.56 6.83
N GLN A 141 14.92 -16.27 7.08
CA GLN A 141 14.53 -15.59 8.32
C GLN A 141 13.69 -14.34 8.07
N THR A 142 12.93 -13.95 9.08
CA THR A 142 12.27 -12.65 9.22
C THR A 142 12.42 -12.16 10.65
N TRP A 143 12.21 -10.86 10.85
CA TRP A 143 12.17 -10.29 12.19
C TRP A 143 10.92 -10.74 12.96
N GLN A 144 11.07 -10.91 14.27
CA GLN A 144 10.00 -11.26 15.20
C GLN A 144 9.04 -10.07 15.39
N ALA A 145 7.75 -10.35 15.57
CA ALA A 145 6.76 -9.29 15.80
C ALA A 145 6.96 -8.66 17.19
N VAL A 146 6.71 -7.35 17.30
CA VAL A 146 6.87 -6.58 18.54
C VAL A 146 5.52 -6.42 19.22
N VAL A 147 5.43 -6.67 20.54
CA VAL A 147 4.21 -6.45 21.33
C VAL A 147 4.32 -5.23 22.23
N TYR A 148 3.40 -4.28 22.04
CA TYR A 148 3.16 -3.15 22.91
C TYR A 148 2.04 -3.56 23.87
N ASN A 149 2.44 -3.97 25.09
CA ASN A 149 1.52 -4.29 26.16
C ASN A 149 1.10 -3.02 26.94
N PRO A 150 -0.16 -2.91 27.41
CA PRO A 150 -0.65 -1.75 28.17
C PRO A 150 0.16 -1.41 29.44
N PRO A 151 0.06 -0.19 29.98
CA PRO A 151 0.66 0.17 31.28
C PRO A 151 0.22 -0.73 32.45
N ALA A 152 -0.99 -1.30 32.37
CA ALA A 152 -1.50 -2.23 33.38
C ALA A 152 -0.95 -3.65 33.16
N ALA A 153 -0.03 -4.09 34.03
CA ALA A 153 0.61 -5.42 33.96
C ALA A 153 -0.37 -6.60 33.88
N ALA A 154 -1.56 -6.49 34.48
CA ALA A 154 -2.60 -7.52 34.41
C ALA A 154 -3.26 -7.68 33.03
N ALA A 155 -3.03 -6.75 32.10
CA ALA A 155 -3.50 -6.78 30.71
C ALA A 155 -2.40 -7.16 29.71
N HIS A 156 -1.22 -7.57 30.17
CA HIS A 156 -0.12 -8.02 29.31
C HIS A 156 -0.43 -9.40 28.71
N LEU A 157 0.00 -9.65 27.47
CA LEU A 157 -0.01 -11.01 26.96
C LEU A 157 0.97 -11.89 27.74
N PRO A 158 0.55 -13.07 28.24
CA PRO A 158 1.48 -14.00 28.87
C PRO A 158 2.49 -14.51 27.83
N PRO A 159 3.73 -14.87 28.22
CA PRO A 159 4.74 -15.40 27.29
C PRO A 159 4.33 -16.70 26.56
N THR A 160 3.29 -17.38 27.05
CA THR A 160 2.68 -18.57 26.45
C THR A 160 1.49 -18.27 25.54
N TRP A 161 1.16 -16.99 25.32
CA TRP A 161 0.07 -16.61 24.41
C TRP A 161 0.39 -17.04 22.99
N THR A 162 -0.59 -17.65 22.35
CA THR A 162 -0.53 -18.08 20.95
C THR A 162 -1.88 -17.79 20.31
N TRP A 163 -1.89 -17.45 19.02
CA TRP A 163 -3.14 -17.42 18.26
C TRP A 163 -3.79 -18.81 18.26
N SER A 164 -5.06 -18.85 18.61
CA SER A 164 -5.92 -20.02 18.46
C SER A 164 -7.37 -19.58 18.19
N ALA A 165 -8.27 -20.56 18.01
CA ALA A 165 -9.71 -20.29 17.97
C ALA A 165 -10.27 -19.68 19.28
N THR A 166 -9.58 -19.84 20.42
CA THR A 166 -9.93 -19.19 21.70
C THR A 166 -9.25 -17.83 21.86
N ASN A 167 -8.03 -17.70 21.34
CA ASN A 167 -7.16 -16.53 21.51
C ASN A 167 -7.17 -15.69 20.24
N LYS A 168 -8.22 -14.87 20.09
CA LYS A 168 -8.49 -14.08 18.89
C LYS A 168 -7.75 -12.74 18.90
N VAL A 169 -7.61 -12.11 17.72
CA VAL A 169 -7.08 -10.77 17.48
C VAL A 169 -8.03 -9.99 16.56
N HIS A 170 -7.83 -8.67 16.47
CA HIS A 170 -8.35 -7.80 15.42
C HIS A 170 -7.19 -7.39 14.52
N PHE A 171 -7.40 -7.30 13.20
CA PHE A 171 -6.37 -6.74 12.31
C PHE A 171 -6.73 -5.32 11.89
N ILE A 172 -5.77 -4.40 12.00
CA ILE A 172 -5.80 -3.12 11.30
C ILE A 172 -4.74 -3.20 10.20
N CYS A 173 -5.20 -3.12 8.96
CA CYS A 173 -4.39 -3.36 7.77
C CYS A 173 -4.29 -2.08 6.95
N HIS A 174 -3.08 -1.64 6.62
CA HIS A 174 -2.88 -0.58 5.62
C HIS A 174 -2.38 -1.17 4.30
N SER A 175 -2.78 -0.56 3.18
CA SER A 175 -2.26 -0.86 1.85
C SER A 175 -2.34 -2.36 1.51
N GLN A 176 -1.30 -2.96 0.90
CA GLN A 176 -1.16 -4.41 0.66
C GLN A 176 -1.30 -5.30 1.92
N GLY A 177 -1.26 -4.75 3.14
CA GLY A 177 -1.61 -5.50 4.36
C GLY A 177 -3.04 -6.02 4.29
N GLY A 178 -3.94 -5.23 3.70
CA GLY A 178 -5.34 -5.58 3.46
C GLY A 178 -5.52 -6.72 2.47
N THR A 179 -4.61 -6.91 1.50
CA THR A 179 -4.60 -8.11 0.65
C THR A 179 -3.86 -9.29 1.28
N THR A 180 -2.83 -9.02 2.07
CA THR A 180 -2.01 -10.02 2.76
C THR A 180 -2.81 -10.87 3.74
N ILE A 181 -3.60 -10.23 4.61
CA ILE A 181 -4.36 -10.97 5.63
C ILE A 181 -5.44 -11.86 5.00
N ARG A 182 -6.06 -11.46 3.87
CA ARG A 182 -6.97 -12.33 3.06
C ARG A 182 -6.40 -13.72 2.86
N TYR A 183 -5.14 -13.71 2.47
CA TYR A 183 -4.47 -14.85 1.90
C TYR A 183 -4.01 -15.78 3.01
N LEU A 184 -3.62 -15.21 4.14
CA LEU A 184 -3.46 -15.94 5.40
C LEU A 184 -4.73 -16.73 5.76
N ILE A 185 -5.93 -16.12 5.75
CA ILE A 185 -7.17 -16.86 6.11
C ILE A 185 -7.48 -17.96 5.09
N GLU A 186 -7.26 -17.71 3.80
CA GLU A 186 -7.49 -18.71 2.76
C GLU A 186 -6.62 -19.96 2.97
N LEU A 187 -5.34 -19.79 3.30
CA LEU A 187 -4.44 -20.89 3.66
C LEU A 187 -4.93 -21.63 4.91
N LEU A 188 -5.45 -20.88 5.88
CA LEU A 188 -5.99 -21.37 7.15
C LEU A 188 -7.34 -22.09 7.03
N ARG A 189 -8.01 -22.05 5.86
CA ARG A 189 -9.12 -22.96 5.55
C ARG A 189 -8.65 -24.41 5.40
N GLY A 190 -7.35 -24.66 5.27
CA GLY A 190 -6.76 -26.00 5.14
C GLY A 190 -6.97 -26.66 3.77
N LEU A 191 -7.42 -25.90 2.76
CA LEU A 191 -7.78 -26.42 1.43
C LEU A 191 -6.58 -26.57 0.47
N ASN A 192 -5.38 -26.15 0.87
CA ASN A 192 -4.15 -26.25 0.08
C ASN A 192 -3.23 -27.34 0.66
N GLY A 193 -3.16 -28.50 -0.02
CA GLY A 193 -2.45 -29.68 0.49
C GLY A 193 -0.93 -29.55 0.64
N ASP A 194 -0.31 -28.54 0.02
CA ASP A 194 1.14 -28.32 0.02
C ASP A 194 1.74 -27.97 1.39
N PHE A 195 0.93 -27.49 2.34
CA PHE A 195 1.39 -27.00 3.65
C PHE A 195 1.13 -27.99 4.80
N VAL A 196 1.88 -29.10 4.79
CA VAL A 196 1.82 -30.17 5.82
C VAL A 196 1.89 -29.64 7.26
N ALA A 197 2.60 -28.53 7.52
CA ALA A 197 2.74 -27.92 8.84
C ALA A 197 1.59 -26.96 9.25
N ILE A 198 0.78 -26.47 8.32
CA ILE A 198 -0.42 -25.65 8.60
C ILE A 198 -1.69 -26.53 8.59
N ASN A 199 -1.55 -27.82 8.28
CA ASN A 199 -2.60 -28.83 8.15
C ASN A 199 -3.19 -29.29 9.50
N ALA A 200 -3.53 -28.32 10.36
CA ALA A 200 -4.00 -28.45 11.74
C ALA A 200 -5.40 -27.85 11.89
N GLY A 201 -6.31 -28.27 10.99
CA GLY A 201 -7.74 -27.96 11.01
C GLY A 201 -8.14 -26.63 10.34
N ASN A 202 -9.44 -26.50 10.12
CA ASN A 202 -10.11 -25.32 9.56
C ASN A 202 -10.12 -24.15 10.56
N ARG A 203 -9.49 -23.02 10.20
CA ARG A 203 -9.26 -21.83 11.06
C ARG A 203 -9.76 -20.55 10.36
N GLN A 204 -11.07 -20.46 10.17
CA GLN A 204 -11.76 -19.56 9.24
C GLN A 204 -11.72 -18.04 9.53
N ASP A 205 -10.86 -17.50 10.42
CA ASP A 205 -11.28 -16.37 11.28
C ASP A 205 -11.29 -14.89 10.75
N TRP A 206 -10.55 -14.43 9.72
CA TRP A 206 -10.19 -12.97 9.60
C TRP A 206 -10.27 -12.24 8.21
N VAL A 207 -9.56 -11.09 8.06
CA VAL A 207 -9.98 -9.82 7.37
C VAL A 207 -9.27 -9.52 6.00
N LYS A 208 -9.65 -8.44 5.27
CA LYS A 208 -9.48 -8.15 3.81
C LYS A 208 -9.71 -6.60 3.58
N ARG A 209 -9.21 -5.80 2.59
CA ARG A 209 -8.87 -5.95 1.14
C ARG A 209 -8.05 -4.74 0.56
N GLN A 210 -7.40 -4.81 -0.63
CA GLN A 210 -6.97 -3.66 -1.51
C GLN A 210 -6.56 -4.06 -2.99
N TYR A 211 -6.07 -3.12 -3.85
CA TYR A 211 -5.48 -3.29 -5.23
C TYR A 211 -4.46 -2.15 -5.60
N LEU A 212 -3.91 -2.12 -6.82
CA LEU A 212 -3.01 -1.10 -7.43
C LEU A 212 -3.11 -1.09 -8.98
N THR A 213 -3.08 0.08 -9.67
CA THR A 213 -3.07 0.17 -11.15
C THR A 213 -1.90 0.94 -11.77
N LEU A 214 -0.69 0.84 -11.20
CA LEU A 214 0.51 1.37 -11.86
C LEU A 214 1.07 0.35 -12.85
N GLU A 215 1.11 0.70 -14.14
CA GLU A 215 1.67 -0.19 -15.16
C GLU A 215 3.18 -0.40 -15.00
N ARG A 216 3.59 -1.67 -15.05
CA ARG A 216 4.94 -2.19 -14.80
C ARG A 216 6.06 -1.51 -15.61
N ASN A 217 5.73 -0.86 -16.73
CA ASN A 217 6.67 -0.26 -17.67
C ASN A 217 6.90 1.25 -17.45
N VAL A 218 6.02 1.96 -16.72
CA VAL A 218 6.09 3.43 -16.58
C VAL A 218 7.23 3.87 -15.65
N LEU A 219 7.51 3.08 -14.61
CA LEU A 219 8.50 3.44 -13.58
C LEU A 219 9.94 3.00 -13.89
N LEU A 220 10.13 1.97 -14.72
CA LEU A 220 11.44 1.30 -14.93
C LEU A 220 11.63 0.86 -16.40
N PRO A 221 12.06 1.75 -17.31
CA PRO A 221 12.35 1.40 -18.72
C PRO A 221 13.44 0.34 -18.91
N ASN A 222 14.30 0.14 -17.91
CA ASN A 222 15.22 -0.99 -17.84
C ASN A 222 15.41 -1.42 -16.38
N LEU A 223 15.93 -2.64 -16.16
CA LEU A 223 16.07 -3.22 -14.83
C LEU A 223 17.34 -2.77 -14.07
N SER A 224 18.16 -1.87 -14.63
CA SER A 224 19.40 -1.44 -13.97
C SER A 224 19.14 -0.71 -12.63
N PRO A 225 18.23 0.29 -12.54
CA PRO A 225 17.89 0.91 -11.26
C PRO A 225 17.28 -0.06 -10.25
N LEU A 226 16.55 -1.08 -10.72
CA LEU A 226 16.01 -2.13 -9.85
C LEU A 226 17.13 -3.00 -9.27
N GLN A 227 18.10 -3.41 -10.10
CA GLN A 227 19.28 -4.15 -9.65
C GLN A 227 20.11 -3.33 -8.66
N ASP A 228 20.29 -2.03 -8.90
CA ASP A 228 20.98 -1.13 -7.97
C ASP A 228 20.21 -0.93 -6.66
N PHE A 229 18.89 -0.75 -6.70
CA PHE A 229 18.04 -0.65 -5.52
C PHE A 229 18.09 -1.92 -4.66
N VAL A 230 17.84 -3.08 -5.27
CA VAL A 230 17.85 -4.37 -4.58
C VAL A 230 19.26 -4.69 -4.03
N THR A 231 20.32 -4.40 -4.79
CA THR A 231 21.70 -4.54 -4.28
C THR A 231 21.91 -3.65 -3.07
N SER A 232 21.58 -2.36 -3.16
CA SER A 232 21.83 -1.36 -2.11
C SER A 232 21.14 -1.71 -0.80
N CYS A 233 19.85 -2.08 -0.84
CA CYS A 233 19.11 -2.47 0.37
C CYS A 233 19.56 -3.83 0.94
N SER A 234 20.14 -4.72 0.11
CA SER A 234 20.64 -6.03 0.56
C SER A 234 22.13 -6.08 0.91
N PHE A 235 22.91 -5.04 0.58
CA PHE A 235 24.38 -5.03 0.67
C PHE A 235 24.90 -5.06 2.11
N GLU A 236 24.25 -4.32 3.01
CA GLU A 236 24.63 -4.35 4.42
C GLU A 236 24.10 -5.60 5.14
N SER A 237 24.79 -5.96 6.23
CA SER A 237 24.33 -7.04 7.11
C SER A 237 22.95 -6.69 7.66
N ARG A 238 22.09 -7.69 7.83
CA ARG A 238 20.64 -7.45 8.03
C ARG A 238 20.29 -6.49 9.20
N PRO A 239 20.97 -6.51 10.37
CA PRO A 239 20.74 -5.53 11.43
C PRO A 239 21.13 -4.08 11.09
N ASN A 240 22.04 -3.88 10.12
CA ASN A 240 22.58 -2.59 9.69
C ASN A 240 21.82 -2.00 8.47
N ARG A 241 20.95 -2.77 7.83
CA ARG A 241 20.16 -2.28 6.68
C ARG A 241 19.26 -1.13 7.13
N VAL A 242 19.47 0.06 6.56
CA VAL A 242 18.56 1.21 6.72
C VAL A 242 17.14 0.85 6.28
N TYR A 243 17.04 -0.05 5.29
CA TYR A 243 15.79 -0.57 4.76
C TYR A 243 16.00 -2.01 4.32
N ASP A 244 15.28 -2.96 4.93
CA ASP A 244 15.45 -4.39 4.71
C ASP A 244 14.35 -4.96 3.81
N LEU A 245 14.73 -5.61 2.71
CA LEU A 245 13.78 -6.19 1.77
C LEU A 245 13.29 -7.58 2.20
N HIS A 246 13.88 -8.20 3.23
CA HIS A 246 13.58 -9.59 3.63
C HIS A 246 13.68 -10.59 2.44
N LEU A 247 14.49 -10.28 1.40
CA LEU A 247 14.64 -11.06 0.16
C LEU A 247 15.84 -12.02 0.17
N ASP A 248 16.53 -12.19 1.30
CA ASP A 248 17.72 -13.06 1.44
C ASP A 248 17.48 -14.51 0.94
N HIS A 249 16.23 -14.98 1.02
CA HIS A 249 15.77 -16.29 0.54
C HIS A 249 15.83 -16.45 -1.00
N TRP A 250 16.03 -15.37 -1.76
CA TRP A 250 16.41 -15.36 -3.19
C TRP A 250 17.93 -15.27 -3.42
N GLY A 251 18.74 -15.36 -2.36
CA GLY A 251 20.20 -15.14 -2.44
C GLY A 251 20.61 -13.65 -2.45
N PHE A 252 19.67 -12.73 -2.20
CA PHE A 252 19.90 -11.27 -2.19
C PHE A 252 20.54 -10.83 -0.87
N SER A 253 21.78 -11.24 -0.65
CA SER A 253 22.63 -10.87 0.47
C SER A 253 24.10 -10.80 0.02
N ARG A 254 24.93 -10.04 0.75
CA ARG A 254 26.35 -9.84 0.45
C ARG A 254 27.21 -10.99 0.97
N ASN A 255 28.14 -11.49 0.16
CA ASN A 255 29.14 -12.47 0.61
C ASN A 255 30.25 -11.81 1.45
N PRO A 256 30.91 -12.53 2.37
CA PRO A 256 32.05 -12.02 3.12
C PRO A 256 33.15 -11.44 2.21
N GLY A 257 33.52 -10.18 2.42
CA GLY A 257 34.55 -9.48 1.64
C GLY A 257 34.13 -8.97 0.25
N GLU A 258 32.89 -9.24 -0.19
CA GLU A 258 32.40 -8.86 -1.52
C GLU A 258 32.22 -7.34 -1.68
N PHE A 259 32.62 -6.79 -2.83
CA PHE A 259 32.39 -5.38 -3.19
C PHE A 259 31.01 -5.16 -3.81
N TYR A 260 30.48 -3.94 -3.77
CA TYR A 260 29.15 -3.60 -4.31
C TYR A 260 28.99 -4.05 -5.78
N SER A 261 29.97 -3.75 -6.63
CA SER A 261 29.99 -4.15 -8.04
C SER A 261 29.96 -5.67 -8.24
N GLN A 262 30.60 -6.43 -7.36
CA GLN A 262 30.61 -7.91 -7.40
C GLN A 262 29.26 -8.48 -7.00
N MET A 263 28.69 -8.00 -5.88
CA MET A 263 27.35 -8.41 -5.44
C MET A 263 26.30 -8.09 -6.51
N ARG A 264 26.32 -6.85 -7.03
CA ARG A 264 25.42 -6.37 -8.08
C ARG A 264 25.49 -7.27 -9.32
N ALA A 265 26.70 -7.57 -9.80
CA ALA A 265 26.90 -8.41 -10.97
C ALA A 265 26.42 -9.86 -10.73
N ARG A 266 26.64 -10.40 -9.53
CA ARG A 266 26.17 -11.74 -9.14
C ARG A 266 24.64 -11.83 -9.09
N ILE A 267 23.96 -10.93 -8.38
CA ILE A 267 22.51 -11.04 -8.18
C ILE A 267 21.67 -10.49 -9.35
N ALA A 268 22.28 -9.81 -10.33
CA ALA A 268 21.55 -9.19 -11.45
C ALA A 268 20.65 -10.18 -12.22
N GLY A 269 21.10 -11.42 -12.41
CA GLY A 269 20.30 -12.49 -13.02
C GLY A 269 19.11 -12.89 -12.14
N ASP A 270 19.36 -13.19 -10.87
CA ASP A 270 18.34 -13.63 -9.92
C ASP A 270 17.28 -12.54 -9.62
N VAL A 271 17.69 -11.26 -9.55
CA VAL A 271 16.78 -10.11 -9.47
C VAL A 271 15.91 -10.01 -10.72
N THR A 272 16.47 -10.28 -11.90
CA THR A 272 15.72 -10.29 -13.16
C THR A 272 14.72 -11.45 -13.22
N LEU A 273 15.09 -12.64 -12.71
CA LEU A 273 14.19 -13.80 -12.60
C LEU A 273 13.06 -13.55 -11.59
N TRP A 274 13.38 -13.02 -10.41
CA TRP A 274 12.40 -12.63 -9.39
C TRP A 274 11.38 -11.63 -9.95
N TRP A 275 11.86 -10.59 -10.64
CA TRP A 275 11.02 -9.53 -11.21
C TRP A 275 10.16 -10.01 -12.39
N ASN A 276 10.71 -10.85 -13.28
CA ASN A 276 9.99 -11.37 -14.46
C ASN A 276 9.10 -12.58 -14.15
N GLY A 277 9.34 -13.29 -13.05
CA GLY A 277 8.45 -14.34 -12.54
C GLY A 277 7.26 -13.83 -11.73
N GLY A 278 7.05 -12.51 -11.62
CA GLY A 278 5.90 -11.93 -10.90
C GLY A 278 5.96 -12.06 -9.37
N ASN A 279 7.12 -12.38 -8.79
CA ASN A 279 7.22 -12.80 -7.37
C ASN A 279 7.27 -11.63 -6.36
N HIS A 280 6.57 -10.53 -6.66
CA HIS A 280 6.66 -9.25 -5.96
C HIS A 280 5.29 -8.57 -5.82
N GLY A 281 5.18 -7.66 -4.86
CA GLY A 281 3.89 -7.02 -4.54
C GLY A 281 3.31 -6.15 -5.65
N LEU A 282 4.11 -5.65 -6.60
CA LEU A 282 3.57 -4.90 -7.75
C LEU A 282 2.74 -5.80 -8.68
N GLU A 283 3.15 -7.06 -8.87
CA GLU A 283 2.38 -8.03 -9.66
C GLU A 283 1.08 -8.40 -8.95
N ASP A 284 1.16 -8.75 -7.65
CA ASP A 284 0.01 -9.21 -6.87
C ASP A 284 -1.01 -8.11 -6.56
N ASN A 285 -0.58 -6.86 -6.46
CA ASN A 285 -1.50 -5.73 -6.34
C ASN A 285 -2.05 -5.29 -7.69
N SER A 286 -1.40 -5.64 -8.82
CA SER A 286 -1.92 -5.34 -10.16
C SER A 286 -3.32 -5.90 -10.38
N LEU A 287 -4.03 -5.38 -11.38
CA LEU A 287 -5.35 -5.87 -11.78
C LEU A 287 -5.38 -7.39 -12.04
N GLN A 288 -4.31 -7.96 -12.62
CA GLN A 288 -4.21 -9.38 -12.94
C GLN A 288 -3.93 -10.24 -11.70
N GLY A 289 -2.97 -9.83 -10.85
CA GLY A 289 -2.70 -10.51 -9.58
C GLY A 289 -3.88 -10.45 -8.61
N ALA A 290 -4.49 -9.27 -8.49
CA ALA A 290 -5.69 -9.07 -7.69
C ALA A 290 -6.91 -9.82 -8.23
N ALA A 291 -7.01 -10.05 -9.55
CA ALA A 291 -8.05 -10.91 -10.12
C ALA A 291 -7.94 -12.36 -9.65
N ALA A 292 -6.73 -12.93 -9.55
CA ALA A 292 -6.52 -14.26 -8.99
C ALA A 292 -7.00 -14.35 -7.52
N LEU A 293 -6.77 -13.30 -6.72
CA LEU A 293 -7.26 -13.20 -5.34
C LEU A 293 -8.79 -13.06 -5.23
N ASN A 294 -9.50 -12.67 -6.30
CA ASN A 294 -10.94 -12.39 -6.23
C ASN A 294 -11.80 -13.64 -6.05
N ALA A 295 -11.30 -14.84 -6.36
CA ALA A 295 -12.05 -16.09 -6.18
C ALA A 295 -12.38 -16.42 -4.70
N TYR A 296 -11.71 -15.79 -3.73
CA TYR A 296 -11.87 -16.09 -2.31
C TYR A 296 -13.00 -15.28 -1.66
N ALA A 297 -14.08 -15.98 -1.31
CA ALA A 297 -15.20 -15.45 -0.53
C ALA A 297 -14.76 -14.85 0.82
N PRO A 298 -15.53 -13.93 1.43
CA PRO A 298 -15.43 -13.64 2.86
C PRO A 298 -15.77 -14.87 3.73
N SER A 299 -15.29 -14.86 4.97
CA SER A 299 -15.59 -15.91 5.95
C SER A 299 -16.83 -15.58 6.78
N PRO A 300 -17.75 -16.56 6.99
CA PRO A 300 -18.91 -16.42 7.87
C PRO A 300 -18.55 -16.21 9.35
N ALA A 301 -17.28 -16.41 9.74
CA ALA A 301 -16.82 -16.21 11.12
C ALA A 301 -16.47 -14.74 11.46
N THR A 302 -16.43 -13.85 10.47
CA THR A 302 -15.64 -12.60 10.53
C THR A 302 -16.45 -11.34 10.22
N TYR A 303 -16.19 -10.24 10.94
CA TYR A 303 -16.58 -8.88 10.54
C TYR A 303 -15.51 -8.26 9.65
N TYR A 304 -15.87 -7.68 8.51
CA TYR A 304 -14.96 -6.91 7.66
C TYR A 304 -15.43 -5.46 7.61
N PHE A 305 -14.50 -4.52 7.77
CA PHE A 305 -14.74 -3.08 7.63
C PHE A 305 -13.77 -2.51 6.60
N THR A 306 -14.23 -1.57 5.78
CA THR A 306 -13.47 -0.98 4.68
C THR A 306 -13.76 0.51 4.58
N MET A 307 -12.71 1.31 4.37
CA MET A 307 -12.82 2.73 4.07
C MET A 307 -12.03 3.00 2.79
N SER A 308 -12.56 3.88 1.95
CA SER A 308 -11.95 4.22 0.66
C SER A 308 -11.33 5.62 0.75
N PHE A 309 -10.27 5.87 0.00
CA PHE A 309 -9.50 7.11 0.10
C PHE A 309 -9.30 7.74 -1.28
N CYS A 310 -9.26 9.06 -1.31
CA CYS A 310 -9.09 9.85 -2.52
C CYS A 310 -8.20 11.07 -2.22
N ALA A 311 -7.14 11.19 -3.01
CA ALA A 311 -6.14 12.25 -3.02
C ALA A 311 -6.26 13.14 -4.27
N THR A 312 -7.28 12.91 -5.11
CA THR A 312 -7.46 13.62 -6.38
C THR A 312 -8.70 14.51 -6.40
N VAL A 313 -8.67 15.51 -7.29
CA VAL A 313 -9.81 16.35 -7.67
C VAL A 313 -10.01 16.32 -9.18
N PRO A 314 -11.22 16.62 -9.69
CA PRO A 314 -11.47 16.75 -11.12
C PRO A 314 -10.48 17.72 -11.80
N PHE A 315 -10.03 17.37 -13.00
CA PHE A 315 -9.18 18.25 -13.81
C PHE A 315 -9.93 19.57 -14.08
N PRO A 316 -9.35 20.76 -13.80
CA PRO A 316 -10.01 22.04 -14.03
C PRO A 316 -10.52 22.21 -15.46
N ASN A 317 -11.84 22.44 -15.61
CA ASN A 317 -12.46 22.67 -16.91
C ASN A 317 -12.23 24.10 -17.41
N GLU A 318 -10.96 24.44 -17.57
CA GLU A 318 -10.47 25.76 -17.96
C GLU A 318 -10.12 25.81 -19.44
N THR A 319 -10.43 26.95 -20.05
CA THR A 319 -10.18 27.24 -21.46
C THR A 319 -8.99 28.19 -21.56
N LEU A 320 -7.83 27.71 -22.05
CA LEU A 320 -6.60 28.50 -22.04
C LEU A 320 -6.69 29.69 -22.99
N THR A 321 -6.31 30.88 -22.54
CA THR A 321 -6.23 32.05 -23.41
C THR A 321 -5.09 31.90 -24.41
N ALA A 322 -5.23 32.58 -25.56
CA ALA A 322 -4.15 32.68 -26.51
C ALA A 322 -2.88 33.34 -25.93
N ALA A 323 -2.99 34.13 -24.86
CA ALA A 323 -1.83 34.74 -24.19
C ALA A 323 -1.01 33.69 -23.41
N GLU A 324 -1.67 32.82 -22.64
CA GLU A 324 -1.02 31.78 -21.84
C GLU A 324 -0.34 30.73 -22.72
N VAL A 325 -1.04 30.26 -23.78
CA VAL A 325 -0.48 29.30 -24.74
C VAL A 325 0.77 29.88 -25.43
N ASN A 326 0.71 31.12 -25.92
CA ASN A 326 1.87 31.75 -26.56
C ASN A 326 3.00 32.06 -25.55
N GLY A 327 2.66 32.40 -24.30
CA GLY A 327 3.63 32.62 -23.22
C GLY A 327 4.42 31.35 -22.90
N LEU A 328 3.74 30.22 -22.72
CA LEU A 328 4.39 28.94 -22.46
C LEU A 328 5.25 28.47 -23.64
N LEU A 329 4.75 28.58 -24.87
CA LEU A 329 5.52 28.26 -26.07
C LEU A 329 6.76 29.15 -26.24
N ALA A 330 6.74 30.40 -25.76
CA ALA A 330 7.89 31.29 -25.75
C ALA A 330 8.94 30.95 -24.66
N LEU A 331 8.53 30.26 -23.59
CA LEU A 331 9.43 29.78 -22.53
C LEU A 331 10.15 28.48 -22.89
N LEU A 332 9.56 27.63 -23.75
CA LEU A 332 10.19 26.38 -24.19
C LEU A 332 11.41 26.63 -25.08
N PRO A 333 12.65 26.31 -24.65
CA PRO A 333 13.85 26.60 -25.43
C PRO A 333 13.88 25.88 -26.79
N ILE A 334 13.17 24.75 -26.91
CA ILE A 334 13.06 23.94 -28.14
C ILE A 334 12.66 24.79 -29.36
N VAL A 335 11.82 25.82 -29.18
CA VAL A 335 11.35 26.72 -30.26
C VAL A 335 12.47 27.66 -30.75
N ARG A 336 13.55 27.86 -29.97
CA ARG A 336 14.75 28.63 -30.35
C ARG A 336 15.97 27.75 -30.67
N THR A 337 16.10 26.59 -30.02
CA THR A 337 17.34 25.79 -29.99
C THR A 337 17.46 24.76 -31.12
N PHE A 338 16.43 24.58 -31.97
CA PHE A 338 16.58 23.90 -33.26
C PHE A 338 17.45 24.65 -34.30
N ASN A 339 18.14 25.72 -33.89
CA ASN A 339 19.26 26.32 -34.62
C ASN A 339 20.60 25.63 -34.28
N ILE A 340 20.69 24.32 -34.52
CA ILE A 340 21.97 23.60 -34.44
C ILE A 340 22.78 23.96 -35.70
N GLY A 341 23.74 24.87 -35.55
CA GLY A 341 24.78 25.13 -36.56
C GLY A 341 24.40 26.01 -37.76
N GLY A 342 23.32 26.79 -37.70
CA GLY A 342 23.06 27.91 -38.64
C GLY A 342 22.69 27.55 -40.09
N ILE A 343 22.88 26.30 -40.54
CA ILE A 343 22.70 25.89 -41.94
C ILE A 343 21.22 25.60 -42.29
N PHE A 344 20.43 25.10 -41.34
CA PHE A 344 19.01 24.76 -41.56
C PHE A 344 18.02 25.92 -41.31
N GLY A 345 18.50 27.09 -40.89
CA GLY A 345 17.65 28.22 -40.46
C GLY A 345 16.77 28.86 -41.54
N GLY A 346 16.98 28.53 -42.82
CA GLY A 346 16.30 29.19 -43.94
C GLY A 346 14.92 28.64 -44.33
N ILE A 347 14.55 27.41 -43.94
CA ILE A 347 13.42 26.68 -44.58
C ILE A 347 12.26 26.37 -43.61
N LEU A 348 12.53 26.12 -42.31
CA LEU A 348 11.49 25.74 -41.33
C LEU A 348 11.03 26.87 -40.40
N ALA A 349 11.69 28.02 -40.41
CA ALA A 349 11.29 29.19 -39.63
C ALA A 349 9.90 29.80 -40.03
N PRO A 350 9.46 29.77 -41.31
CA PRO A 350 8.12 30.25 -41.69
C PRO A 350 7.01 29.28 -41.29
N THR A 351 7.22 27.97 -41.43
CA THR A 351 6.16 26.96 -41.25
C THR A 351 5.71 26.88 -39.79
N LEU A 352 6.64 26.92 -38.83
CA LEU A 352 6.31 27.00 -37.39
C LEU A 352 5.77 28.38 -36.97
N ARG A 353 5.92 29.42 -37.80
CA ARG A 353 5.26 30.73 -37.64
C ARG A 353 3.86 30.79 -38.25
N THR A 354 3.37 29.68 -38.82
CA THR A 354 1.92 29.49 -38.98
C THR A 354 1.35 29.36 -37.57
N ALA A 355 0.93 30.50 -37.00
CA ALA A 355 0.39 30.53 -35.64
C ALA A 355 -0.72 29.49 -35.53
N ILE A 356 -0.53 28.49 -34.65
CA ILE A 356 -1.55 27.49 -34.39
C ILE A 356 -2.70 28.24 -33.73
N ARG A 357 -3.68 28.64 -34.54
CA ARG A 357 -4.98 29.13 -34.08
C ARG A 357 -5.74 27.93 -33.53
N PHE A 358 -5.29 27.43 -32.38
CA PHE A 358 -6.21 26.88 -31.42
C PHE A 358 -7.31 27.93 -31.24
N GLY A 359 -8.56 27.58 -31.57
CA GLY A 359 -9.67 28.12 -30.78
C GLY A 359 -9.36 27.75 -29.34
N ALA A 360 -9.45 28.73 -28.43
CA ALA A 360 -8.97 28.63 -27.05
C ALA A 360 -9.21 27.22 -26.48
N PRO A 361 -8.17 26.39 -26.29
CA PRO A 361 -8.35 24.95 -26.12
C PRO A 361 -8.66 24.62 -24.66
N GLY A 362 -9.30 23.48 -24.42
CA GLY A 362 -9.38 22.95 -23.05
C GLY A 362 -7.97 22.70 -22.52
N ALA A 363 -7.67 23.15 -21.31
CA ALA A 363 -6.33 23.02 -20.72
C ALA A 363 -5.83 21.57 -20.74
N ARG A 364 -6.74 20.63 -20.50
CA ARG A 364 -6.52 19.18 -20.61
C ARG A 364 -6.12 18.72 -22.02
N GLU A 365 -6.76 19.25 -23.06
CA GLU A 365 -6.48 18.90 -24.46
C GLU A 365 -5.09 19.40 -24.87
N PHE A 366 -4.78 20.64 -24.52
CA PHE A 366 -3.48 21.25 -24.78
C PHE A 366 -2.34 20.52 -24.04
N LEU A 367 -2.55 20.13 -22.78
CA LEU A 367 -1.59 19.31 -22.03
C LEU A 367 -1.46 17.90 -22.63
N THR A 368 -2.55 17.28 -23.10
CA THR A 368 -2.49 15.99 -23.81
C THR A 368 -1.65 16.10 -25.08
N TRP A 369 -1.82 17.17 -25.85
CA TRP A 369 -0.99 17.46 -27.02
C TRP A 369 0.49 17.64 -26.63
N MET A 370 0.81 18.42 -25.59
CA MET A 370 2.20 18.58 -25.13
C MET A 370 2.82 17.26 -24.65
N THR A 371 2.08 16.43 -23.91
CA THR A 371 2.55 15.11 -23.47
C THR A 371 2.83 14.20 -24.67
N ASN A 372 1.97 14.21 -25.69
CA ASN A 372 2.20 13.43 -26.92
C ASN A 372 3.43 13.92 -27.70
N VAL A 373 3.65 15.24 -27.78
CA VAL A 373 4.87 15.84 -28.37
C VAL A 373 6.11 15.42 -27.57
N ALA A 374 6.06 15.47 -26.23
CA ALA A 374 7.16 15.05 -25.37
C ALA A 374 7.49 13.55 -25.53
N ASN A 375 6.48 12.69 -25.52
CA ASN A 375 6.65 11.24 -25.76
C ASN A 375 7.28 10.96 -27.13
N ASN A 376 6.76 11.59 -28.20
CA ASN A 376 7.23 11.35 -29.57
C ASN A 376 8.65 11.89 -29.84
N HIS A 377 9.13 12.89 -29.12
CA HIS A 377 10.43 13.53 -29.39
C HIS A 377 11.50 13.32 -28.32
N LEU A 378 11.14 13.19 -27.05
CA LEU A 378 12.10 12.99 -25.94
C LEU A 378 12.16 11.53 -25.47
N GLY A 379 11.06 10.78 -25.57
CA GLY A 379 11.06 9.33 -25.35
C GLY A 379 11.98 8.60 -26.35
N ASN A 380 11.94 9.01 -27.62
CA ASN A 380 12.85 8.56 -28.68
C ASN A 380 14.35 8.91 -28.44
N LEU A 381 14.66 9.75 -27.45
CA LEU A 381 16.04 10.05 -27.01
C LEU A 381 16.43 9.29 -25.73
N GLY A 382 15.54 8.44 -25.20
CA GLY A 382 15.81 7.59 -24.02
C GLY A 382 15.73 8.31 -22.66
N TYR A 383 15.28 9.58 -22.61
CA TYR A 383 15.18 10.33 -21.36
C TYR A 383 14.11 9.81 -20.39
N PHE A 384 13.07 9.16 -20.91
CA PHE A 384 12.00 8.51 -20.13
C PHE A 384 11.28 7.48 -20.99
N ALA A 385 10.55 6.55 -20.35
CA ALA A 385 9.73 5.55 -21.05
C ALA A 385 8.51 6.20 -21.73
N GLN A 386 7.64 6.79 -20.92
CA GLN A 386 6.41 7.45 -21.33
C GLN A 386 5.95 8.38 -20.20
N ILE A 387 5.63 9.64 -20.53
CA ILE A 387 4.89 10.53 -19.65
C ILE A 387 3.39 10.20 -19.80
N PRO A 388 2.65 9.94 -18.71
CA PRO A 388 1.21 9.69 -18.77
C PRO A 388 0.45 10.96 -19.20
N PRO A 389 -0.62 10.84 -20.01
CA PRO A 389 -1.47 11.97 -20.39
C PRO A 389 -2.33 12.45 -19.20
N PRO A 390 -2.81 13.70 -19.20
CA PRO A 390 -3.64 14.24 -18.11
C PRO A 390 -4.98 13.51 -17.96
N GLY A 391 -5.33 13.18 -16.72
CA GLY A 391 -6.60 12.53 -16.37
C GLY A 391 -7.82 13.43 -16.42
N LEU A 392 -8.99 12.85 -16.14
CA LEU A 392 -10.13 13.59 -15.60
C LEU A 392 -9.93 13.91 -14.12
N GLN A 393 -8.93 13.31 -13.48
CA GLN A 393 -8.51 13.51 -12.09
C GLN A 393 -7.04 13.94 -12.04
N ILE A 394 -6.70 14.83 -11.11
CA ILE A 394 -5.32 15.26 -10.80
C ILE A 394 -5.09 15.22 -9.28
N PRO A 395 -3.84 15.08 -8.80
CA PRO A 395 -3.55 15.18 -7.37
C PRO A 395 -4.02 16.52 -6.79
N ARG A 396 -4.53 16.53 -5.57
CA ARG A 396 -4.77 17.79 -4.84
C ARG A 396 -3.43 18.48 -4.49
N PRO A 397 -3.43 19.79 -4.19
CA PRO A 397 -2.21 20.53 -3.81
C PRO A 397 -1.56 20.10 -2.48
N ASP A 398 -2.28 19.38 -1.62
CA ASP A 398 -1.83 18.90 -0.29
C ASP A 398 -1.19 17.50 -0.31
N VAL A 399 -1.33 16.76 -1.41
CA VAL A 399 -0.79 15.40 -1.55
C VAL A 399 0.73 15.39 -1.40
N LEU A 400 1.26 14.43 -0.64
CA LEU A 400 2.69 14.25 -0.44
C LEU A 400 3.41 14.22 -1.81
N PRO A 401 4.43 15.06 -2.10
CA PRO A 401 4.99 15.22 -3.45
C PRO A 401 5.52 13.94 -4.12
N LEU A 402 5.88 12.92 -3.32
CA LEU A 402 6.27 11.59 -3.81
C LEU A 402 5.09 10.81 -4.43
N LEU A 403 3.87 11.07 -3.97
CA LEU A 403 2.62 10.45 -4.42
C LEU A 403 1.95 11.20 -5.58
N SER A 404 2.31 12.46 -5.83
CA SER A 404 1.70 13.27 -6.89
C SER A 404 1.90 12.68 -8.30
N PHE A 405 3.07 12.09 -8.59
CA PHE A 405 3.31 11.42 -9.89
C PHE A 405 2.44 10.16 -10.08
N PRO A 406 2.42 9.16 -9.18
CA PRO A 406 1.54 8.01 -9.33
C PRO A 406 0.04 8.37 -9.29
N ALA A 407 -0.39 9.37 -8.50
CA ALA A 407 -1.77 9.88 -8.57
C ALA A 407 -2.14 10.45 -9.94
N TYR A 408 -1.26 11.26 -10.52
CA TYR A 408 -1.44 11.80 -11.87
C TYR A 408 -1.43 10.70 -12.93
N ALA A 409 -0.55 9.70 -12.80
CA ALA A 409 -0.47 8.56 -13.71
C ALA A 409 -1.74 7.69 -13.71
N MET A 410 -2.29 7.38 -12.53
CA MET A 410 -3.57 6.67 -12.42
C MET A 410 -4.75 7.52 -12.92
N GLY A 411 -4.73 8.83 -12.65
CA GLY A 411 -5.67 9.77 -13.28
C GLY A 411 -5.62 9.72 -14.80
N GLY A 412 -4.45 9.51 -15.41
CA GLY A 412 -4.26 9.42 -16.86
C GLY A 412 -4.88 8.20 -17.57
N LEU A 413 -5.45 7.24 -16.83
CA LEU A 413 -6.01 5.99 -17.38
C LEU A 413 -7.33 6.21 -18.13
N ASN A 414 -7.24 6.69 -19.36
CA ASN A 414 -8.39 7.00 -20.23
C ASN A 414 -9.07 5.75 -20.83
N THR A 415 -8.40 4.61 -20.84
CA THR A 415 -8.94 3.32 -21.30
C THR A 415 -8.58 2.24 -20.29
N PRO A 416 -9.55 1.51 -19.69
CA PRO A 416 -9.25 0.35 -18.87
C PRO A 416 -8.49 -0.72 -19.68
N PRO A 417 -7.35 -1.25 -19.19
CA PRO A 417 -6.69 -2.40 -19.79
C PRO A 417 -7.65 -3.57 -20.11
N PRO A 418 -7.46 -4.30 -21.24
CA PRO A 418 -8.31 -5.42 -21.61
C PRO A 418 -8.35 -6.52 -20.53
N GLY A 419 -9.55 -7.04 -20.25
CA GLY A 419 -9.76 -8.08 -19.22
C GLY A 419 -10.11 -7.56 -17.82
N ILE A 420 -10.18 -6.24 -17.62
CA ILE A 420 -10.73 -5.65 -16.39
C ILE A 420 -12.24 -5.93 -16.27
N LEU A 421 -12.73 -5.90 -15.02
CA LEU A 421 -14.06 -6.25 -14.50
C LEU A 421 -15.23 -5.37 -15.00
N GLY A 422 -15.21 -4.90 -16.25
CA GLY A 422 -16.25 -4.02 -16.83
C GLY A 422 -16.26 -2.59 -16.27
N MET A 423 -15.28 -2.22 -15.45
CA MET A 423 -15.11 -0.88 -14.88
C MET A 423 -14.78 0.15 -15.96
N THR A 424 -15.29 1.37 -15.82
CA THR A 424 -15.03 2.48 -16.75
C THR A 424 -13.76 3.26 -16.37
N ALA A 425 -13.32 4.16 -17.25
CA ALA A 425 -12.13 4.98 -17.01
C ALA A 425 -12.36 5.96 -15.82
N ASP A 426 -13.48 6.66 -15.81
CA ASP A 426 -13.90 7.59 -14.75
C ASP A 426 -14.05 6.93 -13.38
N GLN A 427 -14.36 5.63 -13.34
CA GLN A 427 -14.37 4.83 -12.10
C GLN A 427 -12.97 4.52 -11.55
N LEU A 428 -11.97 4.34 -12.43
CA LEU A 428 -10.60 3.98 -12.04
C LEU A 428 -9.71 5.20 -11.72
N GLN A 429 -10.02 6.37 -12.27
CA GLN A 429 -9.14 7.55 -12.15
C GLN A 429 -9.07 8.18 -10.74
N PRO A 430 -10.14 8.24 -9.92
CA PRO A 430 -10.04 8.66 -8.52
C PRO A 430 -9.15 7.72 -7.72
N ASN A 431 -8.16 8.26 -7.00
CA ASN A 431 -7.15 7.48 -6.30
C ASN A 431 -6.52 8.24 -5.13
N ASP A 432 -5.84 7.55 -4.20
CA ASP A 432 -5.24 8.11 -2.98
C ASP A 432 -3.74 8.49 -3.07
N GLY A 433 -3.14 8.50 -4.26
CA GLY A 433 -1.69 8.57 -4.41
C GLY A 433 -1.08 7.26 -4.92
N ILE A 434 -1.52 6.12 -4.39
CA ILE A 434 -1.03 4.79 -4.79
C ILE A 434 -2.16 3.91 -5.33
N VAL A 435 -3.40 4.08 -4.87
CA VAL A 435 -4.48 3.11 -5.08
C VAL A 435 -5.78 3.80 -5.48
N ASN A 436 -6.48 3.21 -6.46
CA ASN A 436 -7.76 3.69 -6.99
C ASN A 436 -8.86 3.55 -5.93
N THR A 437 -9.66 4.59 -5.73
CA THR A 437 -10.69 4.68 -4.66
C THR A 437 -11.73 3.56 -4.77
N ILE A 438 -12.15 3.21 -6.00
CA ILE A 438 -13.10 2.10 -6.27
C ILE A 438 -12.58 0.71 -5.86
N SER A 439 -11.29 0.58 -5.53
CA SER A 439 -10.65 -0.70 -5.23
C SER A 439 -10.60 -1.01 -3.72
N MET A 440 -10.98 -0.05 -2.88
CA MET A 440 -10.84 -0.12 -1.42
C MET A 440 -12.13 -0.50 -0.69
N ASP A 441 -13.29 -0.40 -1.35
CA ASP A 441 -14.62 -0.64 -0.78
C ASP A 441 -14.82 -2.11 -0.32
N GLY A 442 -14.20 -3.06 -1.02
CA GLY A 442 -14.30 -4.48 -0.73
C GLY A 442 -14.03 -5.37 -1.94
N PRO A 443 -14.56 -6.61 -1.96
CA PRO A 443 -14.42 -7.52 -3.07
C PRO A 443 -15.66 -7.55 -3.98
N VAL A 444 -15.44 -7.38 -5.29
CA VAL A 444 -16.44 -7.63 -6.35
C VAL A 444 -17.10 -9.01 -6.27
N ALA A 445 -16.46 -10.00 -5.61
CA ALA A 445 -16.96 -11.36 -5.42
C ALA A 445 -17.51 -11.65 -4.00
N GLY A 446 -17.87 -10.62 -3.22
CA GLY A 446 -18.53 -10.79 -1.92
C GLY A 446 -19.51 -9.65 -1.64
N PRO A 447 -20.47 -9.83 -0.73
CA PRO A 447 -21.40 -8.78 -0.36
C PRO A 447 -20.67 -7.58 0.26
N ILE A 448 -20.78 -6.42 -0.38
CA ILE A 448 -20.42 -5.12 0.16
C ILE A 448 -21.72 -4.45 0.59
N SER A 449 -21.79 -4.08 1.87
CA SER A 449 -22.93 -3.51 2.56
C SER A 449 -22.57 -2.14 3.10
N ASP A 450 -23.55 -1.25 3.15
CA ASP A 450 -23.39 0.11 3.65
C ASP A 450 -23.06 0.13 5.16
N GLY A 451 -21.86 0.59 5.48
CA GLY A 451 -21.32 0.68 6.83
C GLY A 451 -22.08 1.63 7.76
N THR A 452 -22.86 2.58 7.24
CA THR A 452 -23.71 3.47 8.06
C THR A 452 -24.81 2.70 8.82
N ASN A 453 -25.16 1.51 8.34
CA ASN A 453 -26.20 0.66 8.92
C ASN A 453 -25.66 -0.44 9.85
N PHE A 454 -24.34 -0.54 10.05
CA PHE A 454 -23.72 -1.65 10.78
C PHE A 454 -24.26 -1.79 12.22
N ALA A 455 -24.34 -0.71 12.99
CA ALA A 455 -24.79 -0.73 14.38
C ALA A 455 -26.25 -1.20 14.50
N THR A 456 -27.13 -0.76 13.59
CA THR A 456 -28.52 -1.21 13.51
C THR A 456 -28.61 -2.71 13.19
N GLN A 457 -27.85 -3.17 12.20
CA GLN A 457 -27.81 -4.59 11.82
C GLN A 457 -27.17 -5.46 12.90
N LEU A 458 -26.22 -4.92 13.67
CA LEU A 458 -25.63 -5.60 14.84
C LEU A 458 -26.66 -5.80 15.96
N GLN A 459 -27.52 -4.83 16.24
CA GLN A 459 -28.61 -5.02 17.21
C GLN A 459 -29.65 -6.03 16.72
N ILE A 460 -29.96 -6.05 15.42
CA ILE A 460 -30.84 -7.08 14.82
C ILE A 460 -30.20 -8.47 14.95
N ALA A 461 -28.91 -8.61 14.65
CA ALA A 461 -28.16 -9.86 14.79
C ALA A 461 -28.12 -10.37 16.24
N ILE A 462 -27.89 -9.47 17.21
CA ILE A 462 -27.93 -9.80 18.64
C ILE A 462 -29.35 -10.24 19.06
N GLY A 463 -30.39 -9.52 18.65
CA GLY A 463 -31.79 -9.86 18.97
C GLY A 463 -32.28 -11.17 18.33
N ALA A 464 -31.79 -11.51 17.14
CA ALA A 464 -32.07 -12.78 16.46
C ALA A 464 -31.20 -13.95 16.95
N GLY A 465 -30.10 -13.66 17.65
CA GLY A 465 -29.05 -14.65 17.99
C GLY A 465 -28.20 -15.10 16.80
N ASP A 466 -28.37 -14.51 15.61
CA ASP A 466 -27.66 -14.87 14.39
C ASP A 466 -26.65 -13.81 13.95
N MET A 467 -25.38 -14.10 14.23
CA MET A 467 -24.27 -13.23 13.83
C MET A 467 -23.88 -13.37 12.35
N GLN A 468 -24.48 -14.27 11.57
CA GLN A 468 -24.29 -14.32 10.11
C GLN A 468 -24.86 -13.07 9.42
N LEU A 469 -25.88 -12.44 10.01
CA LEU A 469 -26.47 -11.19 9.51
C LEU A 469 -25.47 -10.00 9.46
N VAL A 470 -24.33 -10.09 10.15
CA VAL A 470 -23.29 -9.05 10.20
C VAL A 470 -21.87 -9.52 9.93
N ARG A 471 -21.66 -10.83 9.76
CA ARG A 471 -20.37 -11.45 9.39
C ARG A 471 -20.40 -11.89 7.93
N GLY A 472 -19.27 -12.30 7.38
CA GLY A 472 -19.20 -12.77 5.99
C GLY A 472 -19.47 -11.69 4.94
N GLN A 473 -19.38 -10.42 5.29
CA GLN A 473 -19.66 -9.28 4.42
C GLN A 473 -18.80 -8.06 4.79
N TYR A 474 -18.70 -7.10 3.87
CA TYR A 474 -17.90 -5.89 4.00
C TYR A 474 -18.78 -4.70 4.38
N TRP A 475 -18.57 -4.15 5.56
CA TRP A 475 -19.21 -2.91 5.99
C TRP A 475 -18.36 -1.75 5.49
N HIS A 476 -18.71 -1.24 4.30
CA HIS A 476 -17.99 -0.13 3.70
C HIS A 476 -18.45 1.19 4.33
N LEU A 477 -17.54 1.84 5.06
CA LEU A 477 -17.77 3.07 5.80
C LEU A 477 -17.89 4.32 4.90
N HIS A 478 -17.97 4.18 3.57
CA HIS A 478 -17.80 5.21 2.53
C HIS A 478 -16.36 5.74 2.38
N SER A 479 -16.19 6.61 1.38
CA SER A 479 -14.93 7.26 1.02
C SER A 479 -14.56 8.43 1.94
N ASN A 480 -13.28 8.75 1.96
CA ASN A 480 -12.66 9.94 2.51
C ASN A 480 -11.88 10.64 1.37
N SER A 481 -12.00 11.95 1.24
CA SER A 481 -11.34 12.76 0.22
C SER A 481 -10.53 13.93 0.79
N THR A 482 -10.05 13.85 2.03
CA THR A 482 -9.12 14.84 2.64
C THR A 482 -7.77 14.26 3.05
N ILE A 483 -7.52 12.96 2.85
CA ILE A 483 -6.25 12.30 3.20
C ILE A 483 -5.71 11.43 2.05
N ASP A 484 -4.39 11.33 1.92
CA ASP A 484 -3.68 10.50 0.92
C ASP A 484 -3.19 9.14 1.48
N HIS A 485 -2.42 8.38 0.69
CA HIS A 485 -1.90 7.05 1.05
C HIS A 485 -0.83 7.04 2.16
N ALA A 486 -0.17 8.16 2.42
CA ALA A 486 0.78 8.30 3.52
C ALA A 486 0.09 8.88 4.77
N ASP A 487 -0.87 9.78 4.58
CA ASP A 487 -1.72 10.31 5.66
C ASP A 487 -2.48 9.21 6.41
N GLN A 488 -2.96 8.17 5.71
CA GLN A 488 -3.63 6.99 6.29
C GLN A 488 -2.85 6.29 7.42
N ILE A 489 -1.54 6.48 7.48
CA ILE A 489 -0.63 5.91 8.48
C ILE A 489 0.20 6.98 9.22
N CYS A 490 -0.20 8.25 9.08
CA CYS A 490 0.46 9.43 9.62
C CYS A 490 1.94 9.61 9.22
N VAL A 491 2.33 9.15 8.03
CA VAL A 491 3.70 9.27 7.51
C VAL A 491 3.86 10.57 6.72
N PHE A 492 4.79 11.43 7.16
CA PHE A 492 5.10 12.75 6.54
C PHE A 492 3.92 13.73 6.42
N THR A 493 2.93 13.60 7.31
CA THR A 493 1.72 14.43 7.30
C THR A 493 1.99 15.92 7.51
N ASN A 494 1.15 16.75 6.91
CA ASN A 494 1.02 18.14 7.28
C ASN A 494 0.07 18.24 8.49
N PRO A 495 0.48 18.80 9.65
CA PRO A 495 -0.40 18.96 10.82
C PRO A 495 -1.64 19.83 10.56
N ALA A 496 -1.68 20.59 9.47
CA ALA A 496 -2.86 21.35 9.04
C ALA A 496 -3.88 20.55 8.22
N THR A 497 -3.53 19.37 7.70
CA THR A 497 -4.45 18.47 6.97
C THR A 497 -4.79 17.22 7.78
N VAL A 498 -3.81 16.60 8.44
CA VAL A 498 -4.01 15.46 9.33
C VAL A 498 -3.91 15.89 10.78
N SER A 499 -5.09 16.12 11.39
CA SER A 499 -5.22 16.19 12.85
C SER A 499 -5.73 14.89 13.48
N PHE A 500 -6.13 13.90 12.68
CA PHE A 500 -6.97 12.80 13.15
C PHE A 500 -6.27 11.43 13.09
N TYR A 501 -6.24 10.74 14.23
CA TYR A 501 -6.20 9.28 14.30
C TYR A 501 -7.56 8.77 14.81
N PRO A 502 -8.16 7.72 14.20
CA PRO A 502 -9.20 6.96 14.88
C PRO A 502 -8.57 6.11 16.01
N LEU A 503 -9.11 6.23 17.22
CA LEU A 503 -8.71 5.52 18.46
C LEU A 503 -9.95 4.98 19.20
#